data_AF-A0AAV7VGX3-F1
#
_entry.id   AF-A0AAV7VGX3-F1
#
_cell.length_a   1.000
_cell.length_b   1.000
_cell.length_c   1.000
_cell.angle_alpha   90.00
_cell.angle_beta   90.00
_cell.angle_gamma   90.00
#
_symmetry.space_group_name_H-M   'P 1'
#
loop_
_entity.id
_entity.type
_entity.pdbx_description
1 polymer ?
#
loop_
_entity_poly.entity_id
_entity_poly.type
_entity_poly.pdbx_seq_one_letter_code
_entity_poly.pdbx_strand_id
1 'polypeptide(L)'
;MDVLKDRKVLLKDVYELNLKDSGIPSLLLLHGATAFPVGPLAAAHYGSGRVVVLTHERQIGALKLKRFLLNAIAWLDTGRKGKVGIERGLKHLQALLNKESIACELSDLKPDFTVYCCTASTGREVQKIQEFVAEGGGLLIGGQAWWWARQNPSSDAIAEYPGNKIINHFGISILGSPSKAILYKTSVAEESELHYHFRTAFSYLQQQMGSKQDFQEPLTSWLTSLAQDCSAILKTKADNNQVFSPIQQTILKLVQKAGICKVSVKEPIKGSSKEAFVLRLAASFGSTIPNIETYLRSLVKSPQAFPVSNLEKLQINGTTGGRVSHE
;
A
#
# COMPACT_ATOMS: atom_id res chain seq x y z
N MET A 1 9.30 17.66 -12.35
CA MET A 1 9.50 16.89 -11.11
C MET A 1 10.85 16.20 -11.22
N ASP A 2 11.69 16.30 -10.20
CA ASP A 2 12.97 15.57 -10.12
C ASP A 2 12.95 14.79 -8.81
N VAL A 3 12.56 13.51 -8.90
CA VAL A 3 12.32 12.66 -7.73
C VAL A 3 13.57 12.52 -6.87
N LEU A 4 14.75 12.41 -7.49
CA LEU A 4 16.00 12.33 -6.75
C LEU A 4 16.27 13.61 -5.97
N LYS A 5 16.10 14.76 -6.61
CA LYS A 5 16.26 16.06 -5.94
C LYS A 5 15.26 16.24 -4.81
N ASP A 6 13.99 15.89 -5.04
CA ASP A 6 12.93 16.01 -4.04
C ASP A 6 13.21 15.11 -2.82
N ARG A 7 13.64 13.87 -3.03
CA ARG A 7 14.01 12.96 -1.95
C ARG A 7 15.23 13.44 -1.17
N LYS A 8 16.26 13.95 -1.87
CA LYS A 8 17.43 14.57 -1.21
C LYS A 8 17.02 15.74 -0.31
N VAL A 9 16.03 16.54 -0.70
CA VAL A 9 15.48 17.60 0.16
C VAL A 9 14.75 17.00 1.37
N LEU A 10 13.85 16.04 1.15
CA LEU A 10 13.06 15.43 2.21
C LEU A 10 13.92 14.70 3.25
N LEU A 11 15.02 14.09 2.83
CA LEU A 11 15.88 13.25 3.66
C LEU A 11 17.23 13.90 3.99
N LYS A 12 17.35 15.21 3.74
CA LYS A 12 18.50 16.01 4.16
C LYS A 12 18.74 15.87 5.67
N ASP A 13 19.94 15.45 6.05
CA ASP A 13 20.35 15.20 7.44
C ASP A 13 19.46 14.19 8.20
N VAL A 14 18.73 13.34 7.47
CA VAL A 14 17.95 12.22 8.02
C VAL A 14 18.71 10.94 7.69
N TYR A 15 19.37 10.34 8.68
CA TYR A 15 20.11 9.07 8.52
C TYR A 15 19.22 7.84 8.72
N GLU A 16 18.12 8.01 9.43
CA GLU A 16 17.14 6.96 9.69
C GLU A 16 15.73 7.54 9.84
N LEU A 17 14.74 6.80 9.32
CA LEU A 17 13.33 6.99 9.62
C LEU A 17 12.94 5.94 10.66
N ASN A 18 12.83 6.38 11.92
CA ASN A 18 12.54 5.49 13.04
C ASN A 18 11.04 5.43 13.33
N LEU A 19 10.39 4.38 12.84
CA LEU A 19 8.94 4.20 12.98
C LEU A 19 8.53 3.35 14.19
N LYS A 20 9.48 2.75 14.93
CA LYS A 20 9.22 1.72 15.96
C LYS A 20 8.24 2.16 17.05
N ASP A 21 8.33 3.41 17.50
CA ASP A 21 7.53 3.91 18.64
C ASP A 21 6.38 4.82 18.21
N SER A 22 6.07 4.82 16.92
CA SER A 22 5.07 5.71 16.30
C SER A 22 3.82 4.97 15.81
N GLY A 23 3.57 3.77 16.35
CA GLY A 23 2.48 2.88 15.96
C GLY A 23 2.89 1.88 14.86
N ILE A 24 2.00 0.92 14.59
CA ILE A 24 2.22 -0.07 13.53
C ILE A 24 1.86 0.59 12.20
N PRO A 25 2.82 0.79 11.27
CA PRO A 25 2.54 1.45 10.00
C PRO A 25 1.61 0.62 9.10
N SER A 26 0.82 1.27 8.25
CA SER A 26 0.19 0.64 7.09
C SER A 26 1.17 0.56 5.91
N LEU A 27 0.95 -0.40 5.00
CA LEU A 27 1.62 -0.41 3.69
C LEU A 27 1.06 0.71 2.79
N LEU A 28 1.86 1.19 1.84
CA LEU A 28 1.44 2.18 0.84
C LEU A 28 1.45 1.57 -0.55
N LEU A 29 0.46 1.93 -1.36
CA LEU A 29 0.40 1.68 -2.80
C LEU A 29 0.62 2.99 -3.55
N LEU A 30 1.70 3.06 -4.34
CA LEU A 30 2.05 4.24 -5.13
C LEU A 30 1.62 3.99 -6.58
N HIS A 31 0.48 4.55 -6.98
CA HIS A 31 -0.17 4.29 -8.26
C HIS A 31 -0.24 5.52 -9.20
N GLY A 32 0.04 6.72 -8.71
CA GLY A 32 0.12 7.95 -9.52
C GLY A 32 1.48 8.12 -10.18
N ALA A 33 1.52 8.74 -11.36
CA ALA A 33 2.77 8.96 -12.09
C ALA A 33 3.74 9.95 -11.40
N THR A 34 3.22 10.80 -10.51
CA THR A 34 3.97 11.82 -9.77
C THR A 34 4.22 11.44 -8.31
N ALA A 35 3.78 10.24 -7.90
CA ALA A 35 4.04 9.71 -6.57
C ALA A 35 5.38 8.97 -6.55
N PHE A 36 6.10 9.07 -5.44
CA PHE A 36 7.40 8.46 -5.26
C PHE A 36 7.64 8.04 -3.80
N PRO A 37 8.44 6.98 -3.56
CA PRO A 37 8.72 6.51 -2.22
C PRO A 37 9.75 7.40 -1.50
N VAL A 38 9.58 7.54 -0.19
CA VAL A 38 10.48 8.25 0.72
C VAL A 38 10.76 7.31 1.89
N GLY A 39 11.60 6.29 1.63
CA GLY A 39 11.72 5.12 2.47
C GLY A 39 10.38 4.36 2.62
N PRO A 40 9.87 4.14 3.85
CA PRO A 40 8.56 3.54 4.09
C PRO A 40 7.39 4.54 3.96
N LEU A 41 7.68 5.81 3.67
CA LEU A 41 6.69 6.88 3.48
C LEU A 41 6.55 7.17 1.98
N ALA A 42 5.66 8.08 1.61
CA ALA A 42 5.51 8.49 0.21
C ALA A 42 5.33 10.00 0.09
N ALA A 43 5.66 10.52 -1.08
CA ALA A 43 5.36 11.89 -1.46
C ALA A 43 4.88 11.95 -2.90
N ALA A 44 4.21 13.04 -3.27
CA ALA A 44 3.74 13.27 -4.64
C ALA A 44 3.71 14.75 -4.97
N HIS A 45 3.84 15.06 -6.26
CA HIS A 45 3.40 16.36 -6.82
C HIS A 45 1.99 16.21 -7.38
N TYR A 46 1.14 17.21 -7.19
CA TYR A 46 -0.21 17.20 -7.76
C TYR A 46 -0.67 18.62 -8.08
N GLY A 47 -1.07 18.88 -9.34
CA GLY A 47 -1.30 20.25 -9.80
C GLY A 47 -0.06 21.10 -9.58
N SER A 48 -0.23 22.23 -8.89
CA SER A 48 0.89 23.09 -8.46
C SER A 48 1.41 22.76 -7.06
N GLY A 49 0.76 21.83 -6.34
CA GLY A 49 1.06 21.52 -4.95
C GLY A 49 1.81 20.20 -4.75
N ARG A 50 1.97 19.86 -3.47
CA ARG A 50 2.81 18.75 -3.01
C ARG A 50 2.15 18.03 -1.85
N VAL A 51 2.43 16.73 -1.72
CA VAL A 51 1.85 15.87 -0.70
C VAL A 51 2.93 15.00 -0.08
N VAL A 52 2.91 14.84 1.24
CA VAL A 52 3.68 13.83 1.98
C VAL A 52 2.69 12.99 2.79
N VAL A 53 2.80 11.67 2.65
CA VAL A 53 1.93 10.68 3.31
C VAL A 53 2.74 9.88 4.32
N LEU A 54 2.33 9.95 5.58
CA LEU A 54 2.83 9.13 6.68
C LEU A 54 1.97 7.86 6.85
N THR A 55 2.59 6.78 7.32
CA THR A 55 1.96 5.45 7.42
C THR A 55 1.22 5.20 8.74
N HIS A 56 1.22 6.19 9.64
CA HIS A 56 0.49 6.16 10.91
C HIS A 56 0.28 7.59 11.43
N GLU A 57 -0.85 7.88 12.06
CA GLU A 57 -1.18 9.24 12.54
C GLU A 57 -0.23 9.69 13.67
N ARG A 58 0.20 8.78 14.55
CA ARG A 58 1.17 9.08 15.62
C ARG A 58 2.57 9.43 15.11
N GLN A 59 2.86 9.24 13.82
CA GLN A 59 4.11 9.72 13.22
C GLN A 59 4.09 11.25 13.07
N ILE A 60 2.90 11.86 12.99
CA ILE A 60 2.75 13.30 12.92
C ILE A 60 3.14 13.91 14.27
N GLY A 61 4.24 14.67 14.28
CA GLY A 61 4.80 15.27 15.50
C GLY A 61 5.68 14.33 16.34
N ALA A 62 6.01 13.13 15.85
CA ALA A 62 6.93 12.23 16.54
C ALA A 62 8.35 12.82 16.59
N LEU A 63 8.94 12.92 17.79
CA LEU A 63 10.27 13.51 17.98
C LEU A 63 11.37 12.78 17.20
N LYS A 64 11.27 11.45 17.07
CA LYS A 64 12.21 10.64 16.29
C LYS A 64 12.17 10.93 14.79
N LEU A 65 11.09 11.53 14.31
CA LEU A 65 10.93 11.98 12.92
C LEU A 65 11.08 13.50 12.78
N LYS A 66 11.50 14.22 13.84
CA LYS A 66 11.55 15.69 13.87
C LYS A 66 12.25 16.28 12.65
N ARG A 67 13.48 15.83 12.34
CA ARG A 67 14.23 16.36 11.20
C ARG A 67 13.50 16.14 9.87
N PHE A 68 12.98 14.93 9.65
CA PHE A 68 12.19 14.62 8.47
C PHE A 68 10.93 15.48 8.36
N LEU A 69 10.18 15.66 9.45
CA LEU A 69 8.97 16.49 9.46
C LEU A 69 9.29 17.95 9.11
N LEU A 70 10.39 18.51 9.61
CA LEU A 70 10.81 19.87 9.26
C LEU A 70 11.17 19.99 7.78
N ASN A 71 11.90 19.02 7.23
CA ASN A 71 12.20 18.97 5.80
C ASN A 71 10.93 18.85 4.95
N ALA A 72 9.99 18.00 5.37
CA ALA A 72 8.71 17.82 4.71
C ALA A 72 7.91 19.12 4.69
N ILE A 73 7.76 19.82 5.82
CA ILE A 73 7.06 21.11 5.88
C ILE A 73 7.73 22.14 4.96
N ALA A 74 9.06 22.24 4.96
CA ALA A 74 9.77 23.16 4.07
C ALA A 74 9.59 22.80 2.58
N TRP A 75 9.62 21.51 2.24
CA TRP A 75 9.39 21.03 0.87
C TRP A 75 7.95 21.27 0.41
N LEU A 76 6.97 21.10 1.29
CA LEU A 76 5.55 21.35 1.06
C LEU A 76 5.23 22.85 0.90
N ASP A 77 5.90 23.71 1.68
CA ASP A 77 5.68 25.15 1.65
C ASP A 77 6.18 25.81 0.35
N THR A 78 7.11 25.17 -0.37
CA THR A 78 7.73 25.67 -1.63
C THR A 78 8.47 27.01 -1.48
N GLY A 79 8.85 27.39 -0.25
CA GLY A 79 9.58 28.62 0.04
C GLY A 79 8.70 29.86 0.19
N ARG A 80 7.37 29.71 0.23
CA ARG A 80 6.41 30.80 0.46
C ARG A 80 6.52 31.39 1.88
N LYS A 81 7.05 30.62 2.83
CA LYS A 81 7.18 30.97 4.26
C LYS A 81 5.84 31.40 4.86
N GLY A 82 4.76 30.76 4.43
CA GLY A 82 3.43 31.05 4.93
C GLY A 82 3.12 30.33 6.23
N LYS A 83 1.88 30.46 6.69
CA LYS A 83 1.41 29.84 7.92
C LYS A 83 1.08 28.36 7.68
N VAL A 84 1.51 27.50 8.60
CA VAL A 84 1.16 26.08 8.62
C VAL A 84 -0.13 25.86 9.41
N GLY A 85 -1.17 25.39 8.74
CA GLY A 85 -2.39 24.90 9.37
C GLY A 85 -2.21 23.49 9.91
N ILE A 86 -2.69 23.25 11.14
CA ILE A 86 -2.56 21.95 11.81
C ILE A 86 -3.94 21.54 12.35
N GLU A 87 -4.39 20.33 12.00
CA GLU A 87 -5.62 19.77 12.55
C GLU A 87 -5.58 19.79 14.09
N ARG A 88 -6.68 20.21 14.74
CA ARG A 88 -6.75 20.53 16.18
C ARG A 88 -6.23 19.43 17.13
N GLY A 89 -6.29 18.16 16.71
CA GLY A 89 -5.79 17.03 17.48
C GLY A 89 -4.26 16.90 17.52
N LEU A 90 -3.52 17.56 16.62
CA LEU A 90 -2.09 17.36 16.40
C LEU A 90 -1.23 18.34 17.21
N LYS A 91 -1.51 18.48 18.51
CA LYS A 91 -0.81 19.41 19.42
C LYS A 91 0.70 19.17 19.50
N HIS A 92 1.14 17.92 19.37
CA HIS A 92 2.56 17.58 19.36
C HIS A 92 3.30 18.17 18.15
N LEU A 93 2.68 18.20 16.97
CA LEU A 93 3.26 18.85 15.80
C LEU A 93 3.34 20.37 16.00
N GLN A 94 2.29 20.99 16.53
CA GLN A 94 2.32 22.43 16.83
C GLN A 94 3.46 22.78 17.80
N ALA A 95 3.61 22.03 18.88
CA ALA A 95 4.68 22.23 19.84
C ALA A 95 6.08 22.05 19.22
N LEU A 96 6.22 21.10 18.28
CA LEU A 96 7.45 20.88 17.53
C LEU A 96 7.77 22.07 16.61
N LEU A 97 6.80 22.56 15.83
CA LEU A 97 6.98 23.68 14.90
C LEU A 97 7.23 25.01 15.63
N ASN A 98 6.53 25.26 16.74
CA ASN A 98 6.74 26.46 17.57
C ASN A 98 8.17 26.52 18.15
N LYS A 99 8.75 25.38 18.55
CA LYS A 99 10.15 25.32 19.02
C LYS A 99 11.16 25.69 17.94
N GLU A 100 10.79 25.51 16.67
CA GLU A 100 11.60 25.88 15.50
C GLU A 100 11.20 27.24 14.93
N SER A 101 10.36 28.01 15.63
CA SER A 101 9.84 29.32 15.21
C SER A 101 9.11 29.30 13.86
N ILE A 102 8.48 28.18 13.51
CA ILE A 102 7.65 28.05 12.31
C ILE A 102 6.23 28.52 12.64
N ALA A 103 5.74 29.53 11.91
CA ALA A 103 4.40 30.07 12.11
C ALA A 103 3.34 29.01 11.84
N CYS A 104 2.59 28.61 12.87
CA CYS A 104 1.56 27.59 12.75
C CYS A 104 0.32 27.88 13.60
N GLU A 105 -0.80 27.28 13.21
CA GLU A 105 -2.09 27.48 13.86
C GLU A 105 -2.86 26.16 13.93
N LEU A 106 -3.47 25.87 15.09
CA LEU A 106 -4.43 24.78 15.22
C LEU A 106 -5.79 25.21 14.67
N SER A 107 -6.17 24.67 13.52
CA SER A 107 -7.37 25.05 12.80
C SER A 107 -7.78 23.95 11.81
N ASP A 108 -9.02 24.01 11.36
CA ASP A 108 -9.46 23.32 10.14
C ASP A 108 -8.84 24.03 8.91
N LEU A 109 -8.91 23.44 7.71
CA LEU A 109 -8.23 24.01 6.54
C LEU A 109 -8.73 25.44 6.23
N LYS A 110 -7.79 26.38 6.04
CA LYS A 110 -8.08 27.76 5.62
C LYS A 110 -7.33 28.12 4.34
N PRO A 111 -7.85 29.05 3.51
CA PRO A 111 -7.22 29.45 2.25
C PRO A 111 -5.85 30.12 2.40
N ASP A 112 -5.55 30.73 3.55
CA ASP A 112 -4.29 31.47 3.79
C ASP A 112 -3.12 30.58 4.24
N PHE A 113 -3.36 29.29 4.46
CA PHE A 113 -2.29 28.34 4.77
C PHE A 113 -1.47 28.00 3.54
N THR A 114 -0.16 27.82 3.71
CA THR A 114 0.69 27.26 2.64
C THR A 114 0.84 25.76 2.79
N VAL A 115 0.78 25.26 4.02
CA VAL A 115 0.82 23.83 4.34
C VAL A 115 -0.32 23.49 5.30
N TYR A 116 -1.01 22.39 5.05
CA TYR A 116 -2.00 21.82 5.97
C TYR A 116 -1.56 20.43 6.44
N CYS A 117 -1.62 20.22 7.75
CA CYS A 117 -1.23 18.97 8.40
C CYS A 117 -2.46 18.32 9.04
N CYS A 118 -2.82 17.11 8.63
CA CYS A 118 -4.00 16.42 9.16
C CYS A 118 -3.82 14.91 9.28
N THR A 119 -4.71 14.29 10.05
CA THR A 119 -4.83 12.83 10.10
C THR A 119 -5.71 12.33 8.96
N ALA A 120 -5.45 11.10 8.52
CA ALA A 120 -6.29 10.40 7.55
C ALA A 120 -7.60 9.84 8.16
N SER A 121 -7.97 10.25 9.37
CA SER A 121 -9.04 9.62 10.15
C SER A 121 -10.45 10.13 9.82
N THR A 122 -10.61 11.42 9.50
CA THR A 122 -11.96 12.03 9.52
C THR A 122 -12.65 12.10 8.16
N GLY A 123 -11.93 11.99 7.03
CA GLY A 123 -12.52 12.07 5.68
C GLY A 123 -13.36 13.33 5.46
N ARG A 124 -13.16 14.36 6.27
CA ARG A 124 -13.85 15.65 6.18
C ARG A 124 -13.11 16.51 5.17
N GLU A 125 -13.85 17.42 4.54
CA GLU A 125 -13.30 18.44 3.64
C GLU A 125 -12.48 17.86 2.46
N VAL A 126 -12.81 16.64 2.01
CA VAL A 126 -12.06 15.94 0.95
C VAL A 126 -11.82 16.83 -0.27
N GLN A 127 -12.90 17.41 -0.79
CA GLN A 127 -12.83 18.29 -1.96
C GLN A 127 -11.97 19.53 -1.69
N LYS A 128 -12.16 20.19 -0.54
CA LYS A 128 -11.37 21.39 -0.19
C LYS A 128 -9.88 21.08 -0.07
N ILE A 129 -9.52 19.93 0.50
CA ILE A 129 -8.12 19.50 0.62
C ILE A 129 -7.54 19.19 -0.76
N GLN A 130 -8.31 18.55 -1.64
CA GLN A 130 -7.89 18.26 -3.01
C GLN A 130 -7.66 19.53 -3.83
N GLU A 131 -8.61 20.47 -3.78
CA GLU A 131 -8.51 21.78 -4.43
C GLU A 131 -7.31 22.58 -3.89
N PHE A 132 -7.16 22.64 -2.57
CA PHE A 132 -6.02 23.28 -1.92
C PHE A 132 -4.68 22.78 -2.44
N VAL A 133 -4.49 21.46 -2.55
CA VAL A 133 -3.26 20.89 -3.12
C VAL A 133 -3.14 21.20 -4.60
N ALA A 134 -4.21 21.03 -5.39
CA ALA A 134 -4.18 21.31 -6.82
C ALA A 134 -3.75 22.76 -7.13
N GLU A 135 -4.17 23.71 -6.32
CA GLU A 135 -3.89 25.15 -6.42
C GLU A 135 -2.50 25.56 -5.87
N GLY A 136 -1.71 24.62 -5.33
CA GLY A 136 -0.35 24.90 -4.86
C GLY A 136 -0.14 24.70 -3.37
N GLY A 137 -1.15 24.31 -2.61
CA GLY A 137 -1.05 23.95 -1.20
C GLY A 137 -0.16 22.73 -0.96
N GLY A 138 0.49 22.71 0.20
CA GLY A 138 1.24 21.55 0.68
C GLY A 138 0.43 20.72 1.67
N LEU A 139 0.32 19.41 1.48
CA LEU A 139 -0.39 18.52 2.39
C LEU A 139 0.58 17.55 3.10
N LEU A 140 0.62 17.59 4.43
CA LEU A 140 1.18 16.53 5.26
C LEU A 140 0.03 15.74 5.88
N ILE A 141 -0.14 14.48 5.47
CA ILE A 141 -1.23 13.64 5.96
C ILE A 141 -0.69 12.33 6.51
N GLY A 142 -1.24 11.85 7.62
CA GLY A 142 -0.81 10.60 8.22
C GLY A 142 -1.97 9.78 8.78
N GLY A 143 -1.90 8.47 8.60
CA GLY A 143 -2.81 7.55 9.27
C GLY A 143 -2.54 6.11 8.91
N GLN A 144 -3.21 5.23 9.63
CA GLN A 144 -3.20 3.81 9.34
C GLN A 144 -4.60 3.33 8.94
N ALA A 145 -4.66 2.53 7.87
CA ALA A 145 -5.90 1.93 7.39
C ALA A 145 -6.08 0.49 7.89
N TRP A 146 -5.04 -0.15 8.45
CA TRP A 146 -5.12 -1.56 8.88
C TRP A 146 -6.06 -1.75 10.08
N TRP A 147 -6.07 -0.83 11.04
CA TRP A 147 -7.02 -0.87 12.17
C TRP A 147 -8.43 -0.56 11.69
N TRP A 148 -8.56 0.39 10.76
CA TRP A 148 -9.84 0.68 10.14
C TRP A 148 -10.39 -0.54 9.39
N ALA A 149 -9.57 -1.23 8.60
CA ALA A 149 -9.95 -2.44 7.88
C ALA A 149 -10.32 -3.59 8.83
N ARG A 150 -9.62 -3.71 9.97
CA ARG A 150 -9.99 -4.67 11.02
C ARG A 150 -11.38 -4.40 11.60
N GLN A 151 -11.78 -3.14 11.71
CA GLN A 151 -13.12 -2.76 12.17
C GLN A 151 -14.18 -2.84 11.06
N ASN A 152 -13.76 -2.87 9.79
CA ASN A 152 -14.64 -2.88 8.62
C ASN A 152 -14.24 -4.04 7.68
N PRO A 153 -14.38 -5.31 8.11
CA PRO A 153 -13.83 -6.47 7.39
C PRO A 153 -14.45 -6.72 5.99
N SER A 154 -15.65 -6.18 5.75
CA SER A 154 -16.37 -6.29 4.47
C SER A 154 -16.17 -5.10 3.53
N SER A 155 -15.38 -4.11 3.96
CA SER A 155 -15.09 -2.89 3.22
C SER A 155 -13.69 -2.91 2.61
N ASP A 156 -13.54 -2.21 1.49
CA ASP A 156 -12.24 -2.03 0.86
C ASP A 156 -11.53 -0.79 1.40
N ALA A 157 -10.38 -0.99 2.05
CA ALA A 157 -9.57 0.12 2.55
C ALA A 157 -9.15 1.10 1.44
N ILE A 158 -8.82 0.65 0.23
CA ILE A 158 -8.40 1.54 -0.86
C ILE A 158 -9.53 2.51 -1.20
N ALA A 159 -10.77 2.03 -1.34
CA ALA A 159 -11.91 2.87 -1.73
C ALA A 159 -12.59 3.60 -0.56
N GLU A 160 -12.70 2.95 0.60
CA GLU A 160 -13.63 3.35 1.66
C GLU A 160 -12.93 3.95 2.89
N TYR A 161 -11.61 3.74 3.07
CA TYR A 161 -10.87 4.38 4.17
C TYR A 161 -10.96 5.91 4.02
N PRO A 162 -11.38 6.66 5.06
CA PRO A 162 -11.62 8.10 4.97
C PRO A 162 -10.45 8.90 4.38
N GLY A 163 -9.22 8.59 4.79
CA GLY A 163 -8.02 9.25 4.24
C GLY A 163 -7.76 8.94 2.78
N ASN A 164 -8.05 7.73 2.31
CA ASN A 164 -7.85 7.36 0.92
C ASN A 164 -8.81 8.10 -0.03
N LYS A 165 -9.97 8.55 0.45
CA LYS A 165 -10.83 9.47 -0.31
C LYS A 165 -10.12 10.77 -0.68
N ILE A 166 -9.16 11.21 0.14
CA ILE A 166 -8.29 12.36 -0.12
C ILE A 166 -7.12 11.93 -1.00
N ILE A 167 -6.29 10.98 -0.52
CA ILE A 167 -4.95 10.74 -1.09
C ILE A 167 -4.91 9.88 -2.35
N ASN A 168 -5.95 9.09 -2.64
CA ASN A 168 -6.02 8.36 -3.92
C ASN A 168 -5.96 9.32 -5.12
N HIS A 169 -6.51 10.53 -4.94
CA HIS A 169 -6.47 11.59 -5.96
C HIS A 169 -5.04 12.02 -6.30
N PHE A 170 -4.13 11.91 -5.33
CA PHE A 170 -2.71 12.23 -5.46
C PHE A 170 -1.86 11.02 -5.86
N GLY A 171 -2.48 9.87 -6.13
CA GLY A 171 -1.78 8.68 -6.59
C GLY A 171 -1.16 7.81 -5.50
N ILE A 172 -1.59 7.97 -4.25
CA ILE A 172 -1.10 7.19 -3.10
C ILE A 172 -2.30 6.62 -2.34
N SER A 173 -2.26 5.34 -2.01
CA SER A 173 -3.25 4.70 -1.13
C SER A 173 -2.59 4.11 0.11
N ILE A 174 -3.20 4.30 1.28
CA ILE A 174 -2.84 3.58 2.52
C ILE A 174 -3.59 2.25 2.53
N LEU A 175 -2.87 1.14 2.55
CA LEU A 175 -3.45 -0.20 2.51
C LEU A 175 -3.95 -0.65 3.89
N GLY A 176 -4.99 -1.48 3.88
CA GLY A 176 -5.51 -2.16 5.08
C GLY A 176 -4.59 -3.24 5.65
N SER A 177 -3.40 -3.43 5.07
CA SER A 177 -2.39 -4.36 5.56
C SER A 177 -1.34 -3.62 6.39
N PRO A 178 -1.00 -4.11 7.59
CA PRO A 178 0.08 -3.54 8.36
C PRO A 178 1.44 -3.85 7.72
N SER A 179 2.40 -2.96 7.90
CA SER A 179 3.82 -3.22 7.69
C SER A 179 4.54 -3.34 9.03
N LYS A 180 5.74 -3.93 9.02
CA LYS A 180 6.56 -3.98 10.22
C LYS A 180 6.97 -2.56 10.60
N ALA A 181 6.86 -2.21 11.88
CA ALA A 181 7.45 -0.98 12.40
C ALA A 181 8.98 -1.12 12.34
N ILE A 182 9.58 -0.61 11.28
CA ILE A 182 11.01 -0.76 10.99
C ILE A 182 11.80 0.49 11.34
N LEU A 183 13.08 0.28 11.59
CA LEU A 183 14.09 1.32 11.46
C LEU A 183 14.55 1.32 10.02
N TYR A 184 14.21 2.35 9.26
CA TYR A 184 14.65 2.46 7.87
C TYR A 184 15.90 3.33 7.79
N LYS A 185 17.04 2.73 7.41
CA LYS A 185 18.27 3.49 7.15
C LYS A 185 18.16 4.13 5.78
N THR A 186 18.42 5.43 5.70
CA THR A 186 18.36 6.22 4.46
C THR A 186 19.67 6.20 3.66
N SER A 187 20.65 5.37 4.06
CA SER A 187 21.96 5.25 3.38
C SER A 187 21.80 5.05 1.87
N VAL A 188 22.70 5.63 1.06
CA VAL A 188 23.14 5.43 -0.36
C VAL A 188 22.20 4.72 -1.36
N ALA A 189 21.37 3.75 -0.96
CA ALA A 189 20.26 3.19 -1.72
C ALA A 189 19.27 4.25 -2.24
N GLU A 190 19.29 5.49 -1.74
CA GLU A 190 18.53 6.62 -2.28
C GLU A 190 19.20 7.37 -3.44
N GLU A 191 20.44 7.01 -3.76
CA GLU A 191 21.16 7.48 -4.94
C GLU A 191 20.80 6.67 -6.20
N SER A 192 20.12 5.53 -6.03
CA SER A 192 19.54 4.78 -7.15
C SER A 192 18.28 5.50 -7.66
N GLU A 193 18.18 5.70 -8.96
CA GLU A 193 16.93 6.16 -9.60
C GLU A 193 15.83 5.10 -9.56
N LEU A 194 16.21 3.81 -9.46
CA LEU A 194 15.27 2.72 -9.47
C LEU A 194 14.79 2.36 -8.06
N HIS A 195 13.57 2.77 -7.77
CA HIS A 195 12.80 2.35 -6.62
C HIS A 195 11.53 1.62 -7.04
N TYR A 196 11.03 0.77 -6.15
CA TYR A 196 9.73 0.16 -6.35
C TYR A 196 8.65 1.24 -6.48
N HIS A 197 7.95 1.20 -7.61
CA HIS A 197 6.76 1.98 -7.88
C HIS A 197 5.82 1.10 -8.69
N PHE A 198 4.53 1.03 -8.32
CA PHE A 198 3.61 0.03 -8.86
C PHE A 198 3.55 0.09 -10.39
N ARG A 199 3.38 1.29 -10.98
CA ARG A 199 3.28 1.45 -12.44
C ARG A 199 4.53 0.96 -13.17
N THR A 200 5.70 1.23 -12.60
CA THR A 200 6.99 0.85 -13.18
C THR A 200 7.16 -0.66 -13.14
N ALA A 201 6.97 -1.25 -11.95
CA ALA A 201 7.02 -2.70 -11.76
C ALA A 201 5.98 -3.44 -12.63
N PHE A 202 4.76 -2.90 -12.72
CA PHE A 202 3.70 -3.46 -13.54
C PHE A 202 4.02 -3.37 -15.04
N SER A 203 4.65 -2.28 -15.51
CA SER A 203 5.12 -2.17 -16.89
C SER A 203 6.20 -3.22 -17.20
N TYR A 204 7.20 -3.39 -16.33
CA TYR A 204 8.20 -4.45 -16.48
C TYR A 204 7.56 -5.84 -16.52
N LEU A 205 6.57 -6.10 -15.66
CA LEU A 205 5.81 -7.33 -15.67
C LEU A 205 5.15 -7.53 -17.04
N GLN A 206 4.40 -6.55 -17.55
CA GLN A 206 3.72 -6.67 -18.85
C GLN A 206 4.70 -6.95 -20.01
N GLN A 207 5.87 -6.31 -20.01
CA GLN A 207 6.91 -6.51 -21.02
C GLN A 207 7.54 -7.91 -20.94
N GLN A 208 7.85 -8.38 -19.72
CA GLN A 208 8.56 -9.64 -19.53
C GLN A 208 7.63 -10.87 -19.51
N MET A 209 6.34 -10.71 -19.23
CA MET A 209 5.38 -11.81 -19.14
C MET A 209 5.27 -12.64 -20.43
N GLY A 210 5.41 -12.01 -21.61
CA GLY A 210 5.35 -12.71 -22.90
C GLY A 210 6.65 -13.42 -23.31
N SER A 211 7.77 -13.15 -22.62
CA SER A 211 9.07 -13.76 -22.91
C SER A 211 9.13 -15.22 -22.47
N LYS A 212 9.96 -16.04 -23.12
CA LYS A 212 10.31 -17.39 -22.64
C LYS A 212 11.38 -17.39 -21.55
N GLN A 213 12.08 -16.26 -21.37
CA GLN A 213 13.13 -16.11 -20.35
C GLN A 213 12.54 -15.82 -18.98
N ASP A 214 13.27 -16.16 -17.92
CA ASP A 214 12.93 -15.81 -16.54
C ASP A 214 12.85 -14.29 -16.33
N PHE A 215 12.16 -13.85 -15.28
CA PHE A 215 12.11 -12.44 -14.91
C PHE A 215 13.52 -11.92 -14.60
N GLN A 216 13.79 -10.72 -15.09
CA GLN A 216 15.07 -10.03 -14.94
C GLN A 216 14.92 -8.83 -14.00
N GLU A 217 16.02 -8.40 -13.38
CA GLU A 217 16.04 -7.18 -12.57
C GLU A 217 15.63 -5.94 -13.41
N PRO A 218 14.97 -4.94 -12.79
CA PRO A 218 14.63 -4.84 -11.37
C PRO A 218 13.38 -5.64 -10.96
N LEU A 219 12.67 -6.26 -11.90
CA LEU A 219 11.35 -6.85 -11.63
C LEU A 219 11.43 -7.95 -10.57
N THR A 220 12.46 -8.79 -10.64
CA THR A 220 12.65 -9.93 -9.72
C THR A 220 12.71 -9.49 -8.26
N SER A 221 13.44 -8.40 -7.95
CA SER A 221 13.48 -7.83 -6.59
C SER A 221 12.16 -7.21 -6.14
N TRP A 222 11.24 -6.92 -7.07
CA TRP A 222 9.95 -6.27 -6.81
C TRP A 222 8.74 -7.20 -6.79
N LEU A 223 8.89 -8.48 -7.16
CA LEU A 223 7.76 -9.41 -7.33
C LEU A 223 6.86 -9.53 -6.08
N THR A 224 7.44 -9.50 -4.87
CA THR A 224 6.65 -9.61 -3.64
C THR A 224 5.75 -8.39 -3.44
N SER A 225 6.31 -7.19 -3.56
CA SER A 225 5.55 -5.94 -3.45
C SER A 225 4.53 -5.81 -4.58
N LEU A 226 4.91 -6.17 -5.81
CA LEU A 226 4.02 -6.13 -6.96
C LEU A 226 2.84 -7.10 -6.80
N ALA A 227 3.09 -8.33 -6.33
CA ALA A 227 2.02 -9.28 -6.07
C ALA A 227 1.05 -8.74 -5.01
N GLN A 228 1.57 -8.20 -3.91
CA GLN A 228 0.76 -7.60 -2.84
C GLN A 228 -0.11 -6.44 -3.35
N ASP A 229 0.46 -5.54 -4.13
CA ASP A 229 -0.23 -4.39 -4.68
C ASP A 229 -1.30 -4.80 -5.70
N CYS A 230 -0.99 -5.76 -6.59
CA CYS A 230 -1.98 -6.37 -7.47
C CYS A 230 -3.11 -7.02 -6.66
N SER A 231 -2.81 -7.77 -5.60
CA SER A 231 -3.82 -8.36 -4.73
C SER A 231 -4.70 -7.32 -4.06
N ALA A 232 -4.13 -6.19 -3.61
CA ALA A 232 -4.88 -5.11 -3.00
C ALA A 232 -5.82 -4.45 -4.03
N ILE A 233 -5.30 -4.13 -5.22
CA ILE A 233 -6.06 -3.57 -6.34
C ILE A 233 -7.20 -4.52 -6.76
N LEU A 234 -6.94 -5.82 -6.84
CA LEU A 234 -7.96 -6.81 -7.21
C LEU A 234 -9.06 -6.95 -6.15
N LYS A 235 -8.81 -6.61 -4.88
CA LYS A 235 -9.86 -6.68 -3.84
C LYS A 235 -10.78 -5.45 -3.86
N THR A 236 -10.39 -4.38 -4.54
CA THR A 236 -11.22 -3.19 -4.70
C THR A 236 -12.45 -3.48 -5.55
N LYS A 237 -13.64 -3.14 -5.05
CA LYS A 237 -14.89 -3.28 -5.81
C LYS A 237 -14.85 -2.33 -7.01
N ALA A 238 -15.05 -2.86 -8.22
CA ALA A 238 -14.90 -2.12 -9.48
C ALA A 238 -15.78 -0.86 -9.57
N ASP A 239 -16.97 -0.89 -8.97
CA ASP A 239 -17.92 0.23 -8.99
C ASP A 239 -17.48 1.42 -8.14
N ASN A 240 -16.57 1.20 -7.17
CA ASN A 240 -16.17 2.21 -6.20
C ASN A 240 -14.90 2.97 -6.60
N ASN A 241 -14.17 2.56 -7.66
CA ASN A 241 -12.93 3.23 -8.04
C ASN A 241 -12.58 3.11 -9.54
N GLN A 242 -12.96 4.14 -10.32
CA GLN A 242 -12.70 4.22 -11.76
C GLN A 242 -11.21 4.13 -12.14
N VAL A 243 -10.30 4.52 -11.25
CA VAL A 243 -8.85 4.52 -11.51
C VAL A 243 -8.29 3.09 -11.63
N PHE A 244 -8.80 2.16 -10.84
CA PHE A 244 -8.24 0.80 -10.76
C PHE A 244 -8.90 -0.20 -11.71
N SER A 245 -10.11 0.06 -12.20
CA SER A 245 -10.82 -0.85 -13.11
C SER A 245 -10.00 -1.28 -14.35
N PRO A 246 -9.32 -0.38 -15.09
CA PRO A 246 -8.47 -0.78 -16.21
C PRO A 246 -7.27 -1.66 -15.79
N ILE A 247 -6.69 -1.37 -14.61
CA ILE A 247 -5.57 -2.14 -14.06
C ILE A 247 -6.04 -3.53 -13.67
N GLN A 248 -7.18 -3.65 -12.99
CA GLN A 248 -7.80 -4.92 -12.63
C GLN A 248 -8.05 -5.79 -13.87
N GLN A 249 -8.67 -5.22 -14.91
CA GLN A 249 -8.91 -5.94 -16.17
C GLN A 249 -7.60 -6.43 -16.82
N THR A 250 -6.54 -5.61 -16.76
CA THR A 250 -5.24 -5.97 -17.29
C THR A 250 -4.61 -7.12 -16.50
N ILE A 251 -4.67 -7.09 -15.17
CA ILE A 251 -4.21 -8.17 -14.30
C ILE A 251 -4.98 -9.46 -14.59
N LEU A 252 -6.30 -9.39 -14.72
CA LEU A 252 -7.15 -10.53 -15.05
C LEU A 252 -6.75 -11.15 -16.40
N LYS A 253 -6.64 -10.35 -17.45
CA LYS A 253 -6.21 -10.82 -18.79
C LYS A 253 -4.81 -11.44 -18.76
N LEU A 254 -3.90 -10.88 -17.97
CA LEU A 254 -2.54 -11.40 -17.82
C LEU A 254 -2.56 -12.80 -17.20
N VAL A 255 -3.32 -13.01 -16.13
CA VAL A 255 -3.47 -14.34 -15.52
C VAL A 255 -4.20 -15.31 -16.44
N GLN A 256 -5.22 -14.84 -17.17
CA GLN A 256 -5.93 -15.65 -18.18
C GLN A 256 -4.99 -16.19 -19.26
N LYS A 257 -4.20 -15.29 -19.84
CA LYS A 257 -3.26 -15.64 -20.91
C LYS A 257 -2.15 -16.55 -20.41
N ALA A 258 -1.64 -16.30 -19.20
CA ALA A 258 -0.60 -17.14 -18.61
C ALA A 258 -1.12 -18.55 -18.28
N GLY A 259 -2.38 -18.65 -17.82
CA GLY A 259 -2.98 -19.86 -17.29
C GLY A 259 -2.38 -20.27 -15.94
N ILE A 260 -3.00 -21.24 -15.28
CA ILE A 260 -2.51 -21.77 -14.00
C ILE A 260 -1.78 -23.09 -14.27
N CYS A 261 -0.51 -23.13 -13.86
CA CYS A 261 0.34 -24.31 -13.99
C CYS A 261 0.00 -25.34 -12.91
N LYS A 262 0.16 -26.63 -13.24
CA LYS A 262 0.03 -27.71 -12.27
C LYS A 262 1.22 -27.65 -11.31
N VAL A 263 0.96 -27.79 -10.01
CA VAL A 263 1.98 -27.86 -8.97
C VAL A 263 1.86 -29.20 -8.27
N SER A 264 2.97 -29.93 -8.16
CA SER A 264 3.00 -31.19 -7.41
C SER A 264 4.36 -31.40 -6.77
N VAL A 265 4.47 -32.37 -5.86
CA VAL A 265 5.78 -32.77 -5.29
C VAL A 265 6.78 -33.16 -6.39
N LYS A 266 6.27 -33.68 -7.52
CA LYS A 266 7.10 -34.10 -8.67
C LYS A 266 7.39 -32.95 -9.66
N GLU A 267 6.65 -31.84 -9.56
CA GLU A 267 6.77 -30.67 -10.43
C GLU A 267 6.75 -29.39 -9.56
N PRO A 268 7.82 -29.13 -8.79
CA PRO A 268 7.91 -27.95 -7.95
C PRO A 268 8.16 -26.69 -8.79
N ILE A 269 7.58 -25.57 -8.36
CA ILE A 269 7.79 -24.25 -8.96
C ILE A 269 8.81 -23.45 -8.14
N LYS A 270 9.68 -22.70 -8.81
CA LYS A 270 10.59 -21.77 -8.13
C LYS A 270 9.80 -20.54 -7.68
N GLY A 271 10.01 -20.08 -6.46
CA GLY A 271 9.23 -18.96 -5.89
C GLY A 271 9.33 -17.63 -6.66
N SER A 272 10.41 -17.41 -7.42
CA SER A 272 10.65 -16.25 -8.28
C SER A 272 10.22 -16.44 -9.74
N SER A 273 9.64 -17.59 -10.10
CA SER A 273 9.24 -17.88 -11.48
C SER A 273 7.94 -17.16 -11.87
N LYS A 274 7.68 -17.12 -13.18
CA LYS A 274 6.42 -16.56 -13.73
C LYS A 274 5.21 -17.31 -13.22
N GLU A 275 5.30 -18.63 -13.15
CA GLU A 275 4.26 -19.53 -12.69
C GLU A 275 3.92 -19.25 -11.22
N ALA A 276 4.94 -19.10 -10.37
CA ALA A 276 4.74 -18.77 -8.96
C ALA A 276 4.09 -17.39 -8.77
N PHE A 277 4.49 -16.39 -9.58
CA PHE A 277 3.87 -15.07 -9.54
C PHE A 277 2.39 -15.12 -10.00
N VAL A 278 2.11 -15.78 -11.12
CA VAL A 278 0.74 -15.94 -11.64
C VAL A 278 -0.14 -16.70 -10.65
N LEU A 279 0.39 -17.74 -9.98
CA LEU A 279 -0.32 -18.46 -8.92
C LEU A 279 -0.67 -17.58 -7.73
N ARG A 280 0.24 -16.69 -7.29
CA ARG A 280 -0.04 -15.72 -6.21
C ARG A 280 -1.17 -14.76 -6.60
N LEU A 281 -1.16 -14.27 -7.84
CA LEU A 281 -2.23 -13.43 -8.35
C LEU A 281 -3.56 -14.18 -8.44
N ALA A 282 -3.53 -15.41 -8.97
CA ALA A 282 -4.72 -16.25 -9.10
C ALA A 282 -5.35 -16.57 -7.73
N ALA A 283 -4.54 -16.84 -6.71
CA ALA A 283 -5.02 -17.06 -5.34
C ALA A 283 -5.73 -15.82 -4.77
N SER A 284 -5.36 -14.62 -5.24
CA SER A 284 -5.97 -13.36 -4.81
C SER A 284 -7.32 -13.09 -5.46
N PHE A 285 -7.69 -13.83 -6.51
CA PHE A 285 -9.02 -13.75 -7.12
C PHE A 285 -10.12 -14.36 -6.26
N GLY A 286 -9.74 -15.17 -5.25
CA GLY A 286 -10.58 -15.96 -4.32
C GLY A 286 -11.92 -15.34 -3.93
N SER A 287 -11.91 -14.03 -3.72
CA SER A 287 -13.04 -13.25 -3.21
C SER A 287 -13.63 -12.24 -4.21
N THR A 288 -13.02 -12.08 -5.39
CA THR A 288 -13.32 -10.95 -6.30
C THR A 288 -14.13 -11.37 -7.54
N ILE A 289 -13.93 -12.58 -8.04
CA ILE A 289 -14.56 -13.03 -9.29
C ILE A 289 -15.77 -13.92 -8.96
N PRO A 290 -17.00 -13.55 -9.35
CA PRO A 290 -18.14 -14.45 -9.29
C PRO A 290 -17.85 -15.74 -10.07
N ASN A 291 -18.23 -16.91 -9.53
CA ASN A 291 -17.93 -18.22 -10.12
C ASN A 291 -16.43 -18.52 -10.28
N ILE A 292 -15.63 -18.14 -9.28
CA ILE A 292 -14.19 -18.37 -9.29
C ILE A 292 -13.81 -19.83 -9.56
N GLU A 293 -14.59 -20.82 -9.13
CA GLU A 293 -14.29 -22.22 -9.41
C GLU A 293 -14.35 -22.53 -10.90
N THR A 294 -15.40 -22.08 -11.59
CA THR A 294 -15.52 -22.21 -13.06
C THR A 294 -14.40 -21.45 -13.75
N TYR A 295 -14.06 -20.26 -13.25
CA TYR A 295 -12.97 -19.44 -13.75
C TYR A 295 -11.61 -20.13 -13.59
N LEU A 296 -11.24 -20.58 -12.38
CA LEU A 296 -9.99 -21.30 -12.11
C LEU A 296 -9.92 -22.59 -12.93
N ARG A 297 -11.03 -23.33 -13.05
CA ARG A 297 -11.09 -24.54 -13.91
C ARG A 297 -10.80 -24.20 -15.37
N SER A 298 -11.27 -23.06 -15.88
CA SER A 298 -10.96 -22.60 -17.26
C SER A 298 -9.49 -22.24 -17.47
N LEU A 299 -8.76 -21.92 -16.39
CA LEU A 299 -7.34 -21.54 -16.44
C LEU A 299 -6.39 -22.73 -16.37
N VAL A 300 -6.85 -23.91 -15.95
CA VAL A 300 -6.02 -25.11 -15.88
C VAL A 300 -5.83 -25.67 -17.29
N LYS A 301 -4.59 -25.69 -17.78
CA LYS A 301 -4.26 -26.12 -19.15
C LYS A 301 -4.52 -27.62 -19.45
N SER A 302 -4.99 -28.40 -18.48
CA SER A 302 -5.45 -29.78 -18.64
C SER A 302 -6.35 -30.20 -17.47
N PRO A 303 -7.67 -30.39 -17.66
CA PRO A 303 -8.55 -30.86 -16.59
C PRO A 303 -8.17 -32.29 -16.19
N GLN A 304 -7.80 -32.52 -14.93
CA GLN A 304 -7.83 -33.86 -14.37
C GLN A 304 -9.20 -34.09 -13.72
N ALA A 305 -9.82 -35.24 -14.02
CA ALA A 305 -10.88 -35.77 -13.19
C ALA A 305 -10.33 -35.91 -11.77
N PHE A 306 -11.05 -35.38 -10.78
CA PHE A 306 -10.76 -35.69 -9.38
C PHE A 306 -10.75 -37.21 -9.23
N PRO A 307 -9.70 -37.83 -8.66
CA PRO A 307 -9.79 -39.23 -8.31
C PRO A 307 -10.91 -39.35 -7.27
N VAL A 308 -12.02 -39.96 -7.66
CA VAL A 308 -13.01 -40.47 -6.71
C VAL A 308 -12.30 -41.58 -5.98
N SER A 309 -11.71 -41.29 -4.82
CA SER A 309 -11.27 -42.34 -3.92
C SER A 309 -12.52 -43.11 -3.54
N ASN A 310 -12.55 -44.42 -3.85
CA ASN A 310 -13.57 -45.30 -3.33
C ASN A 310 -13.69 -45.07 -1.82
N LEU A 311 -14.93 -44.87 -1.34
CA LEU A 311 -15.23 -44.85 0.09
C LEU A 311 -14.75 -46.18 0.68
N GLU A 312 -13.55 -46.18 1.26
CA GLU A 312 -13.13 -47.27 2.13
C GLU A 312 -14.04 -47.20 3.36
N LYS A 313 -14.93 -48.19 3.48
CA LYS A 313 -15.75 -48.38 4.68
C LYS A 313 -14.80 -48.67 5.84
N LEU A 314 -14.51 -47.66 6.64
CA LEU A 314 -13.80 -47.82 7.90
C LEU A 314 -14.75 -48.55 8.88
N GLN A 315 -14.55 -49.84 9.09
CA GLN A 315 -15.19 -50.56 10.20
C GLN A 315 -14.43 -50.23 11.49
N ILE A 316 -15.07 -49.45 12.37
CA ILE A 316 -14.57 -49.18 13.71
C ILE A 316 -15.13 -50.26 14.64
N ASN A 317 -14.29 -51.20 15.08
CA ASN A 317 -14.63 -52.12 16.17
C ASN A 317 -14.28 -51.46 17.51
N GLY A 318 -15.30 -51.00 18.24
CA GLY A 318 -15.13 -50.50 19.60
C GLY A 318 -15.25 -51.62 20.62
N THR A 319 -14.14 -51.96 21.30
CA THR A 319 -14.16 -52.78 22.52
C THR A 319 -14.33 -51.86 23.73
N THR A 320 -15.55 -51.78 24.27
CA THR A 320 -15.79 -51.12 25.56
C THR A 320 -15.37 -52.05 26.70
N GLY A 321 -14.16 -51.85 27.24
CA GLY A 321 -13.72 -52.46 28.49
C GLY A 321 -14.46 -51.84 29.67
N GLY A 322 -15.66 -52.33 29.97
CA GLY A 322 -16.42 -51.97 31.17
C GLY A 322 -15.73 -52.53 32.42
N ARG A 323 -15.22 -51.64 33.27
CA ARG A 323 -14.84 -51.98 34.65
C ARG A 323 -16.13 -52.09 35.46
N VAL A 324 -16.45 -53.30 35.90
CA VAL A 324 -17.50 -53.58 36.89
C VAL A 324 -16.93 -53.26 38.27
N SER A 325 -17.54 -52.32 38.99
CA SER A 325 -17.38 -52.16 40.43
C SER A 325 -18.49 -52.96 41.12
N HIS A 326 -18.09 -53.99 41.87
CA HIS A 326 -18.93 -54.69 42.84
C HIS A 326 -18.60 -54.20 44.25
N GLU A 327 -19.68 -54.01 45.01
CA GLU A 327 -19.81 -53.79 46.46
C GLU A 327 -19.40 -52.42 47.03
#